data_AF-A0A388NLA1-F1
#
_entry.id   AF-A0A388NLA1-F1
#
_cell.length_a   1.000
_cell.length_b   1.000
_cell.length_c   1.000
_cell.angle_alpha   90.00
_cell.angle_beta   90.00
_cell.angle_gamma   90.00
#
_symmetry.space_group_name_H-M   'P 1'
#
loop_
_entity.id
_entity.type
_entity.pdbx_description
1 polymer ?
#
loop_
_entity_poly.entity_id
_entity_poly.type
_entity_poly.pdbx_seq_one_letter_code
_entity_poly.pdbx_strand_id
1 'polypeptide(L)'
;MTKKEKDKGPDKINFEDLSSVFENNLKIYNQYVESFKNLGSSQNNFPTFPFNNQNSNNFTMSDLSNLIAPTMNKMMESFKNFSTEIQQNPNVYFDSLNKWVSQIANLNFYFVTRASGGMANPVIFEEKSDRRFSNEEWKTNLFFDFIKQFYLISANFMNNLIENIEFKNPKDKRIMQFYLKQLNSALSPSNFAFTNPEVLKKTVDEKGNNLAKGYENYKKDFEKHPNKLFIQQSKAGEFEIGKNLATTKGKVIFKSAAKSMPALPAQMQAALEQAEALCRRASSAVAEDVVAFEAVIAALRQPAANASESAARSAALSAATLRAAEVQLDVARAATGIVQLAQICATHGNINAAPDAAAAAHLALGGLCAAVLNVRSNCASLPDEEQASALAAAATRLETNAHAALQATLQAVASRTSPV
;
A
#
# COMPACT_ATOMS: atom_id res chain seq x y z
N MET A 1 -49.34 23.89 38.81
CA MET A 1 -49.96 23.82 37.46
C MET A 1 -50.50 25.19 37.08
N THR A 2 -49.76 25.94 36.29
CA THR A 2 -50.25 27.15 35.60
C THR A 2 -49.83 27.06 34.14
N LYS A 3 -50.83 27.08 33.26
CA LYS A 3 -50.71 27.01 31.79
C LYS A 3 -49.94 28.23 31.26
N LYS A 4 -48.61 28.16 31.12
CA LYS A 4 -47.84 29.12 30.29
C LYS A 4 -46.45 28.65 29.84
N GLU A 5 -46.21 27.34 29.76
CA GLU A 5 -44.95 26.78 29.23
C GLU A 5 -45.20 25.76 28.11
N LYS A 6 -45.97 26.15 27.09
CA LYS A 6 -46.08 25.41 25.82
C LYS A 6 -46.07 26.39 24.66
N ASP A 7 -44.91 27.00 24.43
CA ASP A 7 -44.46 27.44 23.10
C ASP A 7 -43.03 27.99 23.21
N LYS A 8 -42.04 27.10 23.15
CA LYS A 8 -40.70 27.44 22.68
C LYS A 8 -40.34 26.37 21.66
N GLY A 9 -40.52 26.71 20.39
CA GLY A 9 -39.94 25.92 19.30
C GLY A 9 -38.42 25.82 19.46
N PRO A 10 -37.75 24.90 18.75
CA PRO A 10 -36.31 24.74 18.84
C PRO A 10 -35.62 26.08 18.55
N ASP A 11 -34.72 26.50 19.43
CA ASP A 11 -33.93 27.72 19.29
C ASP A 11 -33.37 27.78 17.86
N LYS A 12 -33.87 28.73 17.06
CA LYS A 12 -33.32 28.98 15.73
C LYS A 12 -31.86 29.38 15.93
N ILE A 13 -30.96 28.63 15.31
CA ILE A 13 -29.52 28.90 15.31
C ILE A 13 -29.31 30.37 14.90
N ASN A 14 -28.77 31.19 15.80
CA ASN A 14 -28.47 32.58 15.53
C ASN A 14 -27.18 32.66 14.71
N PHE A 15 -27.29 32.93 13.40
CA PHE A 15 -26.17 32.98 12.48
C PHE A 15 -25.28 34.22 12.66
N GLU A 16 -25.72 35.24 13.41
CA GLU A 16 -24.90 36.43 13.69
C GLU A 16 -23.72 36.11 14.62
N ASP A 17 -23.91 35.25 15.61
CA ASP A 17 -22.83 34.78 16.50
C ASP A 17 -21.79 33.96 15.74
N LEU A 18 -22.23 33.15 14.76
CA LEU A 18 -21.32 32.38 13.90
C LEU A 18 -20.43 33.29 13.05
N SER A 19 -20.94 34.44 12.58
CA SER A 19 -20.14 35.39 11.78
C SER A 19 -18.95 35.93 12.56
N SER A 20 -19.17 36.32 13.82
CA SER A 20 -18.11 36.83 14.71
C SER A 20 -17.01 35.78 14.97
N VAL A 21 -17.41 34.52 15.08
CA VAL A 21 -16.54 33.37 15.23
C VAL A 21 -15.74 33.11 13.95
N PHE A 22 -16.37 33.17 12.77
CA PHE A 22 -15.68 33.03 11.47
C PHE A 22 -14.67 34.16 11.23
N GLU A 23 -15.00 35.40 11.56
CA GLU A 23 -14.09 36.54 11.44
C GLU A 23 -12.89 36.42 12.37
N ASN A 24 -13.11 35.97 13.61
CA ASN A 24 -12.04 35.73 14.56
C ASN A 24 -11.10 34.62 14.09
N ASN A 25 -11.67 33.52 13.57
CA ASN A 25 -10.91 32.43 12.96
C ASN A 25 -10.05 32.94 11.79
N LEU A 26 -10.64 33.71 10.86
CA LEU A 26 -9.95 34.32 9.72
C LEU A 26 -8.78 35.22 10.15
N LYS A 27 -8.93 36.00 11.22
CA LYS A 27 -7.84 36.85 11.74
C LYS A 27 -6.65 36.03 12.22
N ILE A 28 -6.90 34.96 12.98
CA ILE A 28 -5.84 34.09 13.50
C ILE A 28 -5.17 33.31 12.35
N TYR A 29 -5.95 32.84 11.37
CA TYR A 29 -5.43 32.24 10.15
C TYR A 29 -4.51 33.21 9.38
N ASN A 30 -4.93 34.46 9.21
CA ASN A 30 -4.14 35.46 8.52
C ASN A 30 -2.85 35.78 9.28
N GLN A 31 -2.87 35.89 10.61
CA GLN A 31 -1.67 36.09 11.43
C GLN A 31 -0.67 34.93 11.30
N TYR A 32 -1.18 33.69 11.30
CA TYR A 32 -0.35 32.51 11.06
C TYR A 32 0.26 32.53 9.65
N VAL A 33 -0.53 32.79 8.60
CA VAL A 33 -0.04 32.89 7.21
C VAL A 33 0.99 34.01 7.05
N GLU A 34 0.80 35.17 7.70
CA GLU A 34 1.76 36.28 7.66
C GLU A 34 3.08 35.94 8.33
N SER A 35 3.08 35.14 9.40
CA SER A 35 4.32 34.65 10.02
C SER A 35 5.20 33.85 9.05
N PHE A 36 4.60 33.21 8.04
CA PHE A 36 5.32 32.47 6.98
C PHE A 36 5.70 33.31 5.76
N LYS A 37 5.00 34.42 5.48
CA LYS A 37 5.37 35.32 4.36
C LYS A 37 6.76 35.92 4.54
N ASN A 38 7.18 36.17 5.77
CA ASN A 38 8.51 36.70 6.10
C ASN A 38 9.67 35.69 5.92
N LEU A 39 9.37 34.41 5.74
CA LEU A 39 10.38 33.39 5.42
C LEU A 39 10.79 33.38 3.92
N GLY A 40 9.99 34.01 3.04
CA GLY A 40 10.20 34.03 1.59
C GLY A 40 11.04 35.20 1.05
N SER A 41 11.40 36.18 1.88
CA SER A 41 12.11 37.41 1.48
C SER A 41 13.64 37.33 1.58
N SER A 42 14.19 36.21 2.07
CA SER A 42 15.63 35.94 1.94
C SER A 42 15.90 35.42 0.53
N GLN A 43 16.89 35.99 -0.16
CA GLN A 43 17.25 35.74 -1.57
C GLN A 43 17.18 34.24 -1.93
N ASN A 44 16.08 33.81 -2.54
CA ASN A 44 15.91 32.44 -2.99
C ASN A 44 16.33 32.34 -4.46
N ASN A 45 17.52 31.79 -4.70
CA ASN A 45 17.93 31.24 -6.00
C ASN A 45 17.10 29.96 -6.28
N PHE A 46 15.80 30.11 -6.55
CA PHE A 46 15.04 29.01 -7.14
C PHE A 46 15.53 28.79 -8.58
N PRO A 47 15.98 27.58 -8.95
CA PRO A 47 16.39 27.32 -10.32
C PRO A 47 15.20 27.47 -11.27
N THR A 48 15.38 28.16 -12.39
CA THR A 48 14.43 28.14 -13.50
C THR A 48 14.55 26.80 -14.23
N PHE A 49 13.48 26.01 -14.27
CA PHE A 49 13.48 24.67 -14.87
C PHE A 49 12.81 24.68 -16.25
N PRO A 50 13.56 24.50 -17.36
CA PRO A 50 12.98 24.36 -18.68
C PRO A 50 12.37 22.97 -18.87
N PHE A 51 11.12 22.91 -19.34
CA PHE A 51 10.49 21.67 -19.81
C PHE A 51 10.96 21.40 -21.25
N ASN A 52 11.73 20.32 -21.47
CA ASN A 52 12.07 19.86 -22.81
C ASN A 52 11.43 18.49 -23.03
N ASN A 53 10.42 18.43 -23.90
CA ASN A 53 9.63 17.23 -24.15
C ASN A 53 10.05 16.61 -25.49
N GLN A 54 11.11 15.80 -25.48
CA GLN A 54 11.53 15.02 -26.64
C GLN A 54 11.49 13.53 -26.31
N ASN A 55 10.32 12.90 -26.46
CA ASN A 55 10.17 11.47 -26.78
C ASN A 55 8.72 11.20 -27.22
N SER A 56 8.57 10.39 -28.27
CA SER A 56 7.41 10.40 -29.18
C SER A 56 6.50 9.17 -29.08
N ASN A 57 6.30 8.58 -27.88
CA ASN A 57 5.29 7.53 -27.64
C ASN A 57 4.46 7.86 -26.39
N ASN A 58 3.81 9.02 -26.40
CA ASN A 58 3.23 9.62 -25.21
C ASN A 58 1.79 9.15 -24.98
N PHE A 59 1.57 8.51 -23.82
CA PHE A 59 0.25 8.35 -23.21
C PHE A 59 -0.45 9.71 -23.18
N THR A 60 -1.68 9.77 -23.69
CA THR A 60 -2.43 11.02 -23.88
C THR A 60 -3.38 11.29 -22.72
N MET A 61 -3.92 12.52 -22.62
CA MET A 61 -4.99 12.82 -21.66
C MET A 61 -6.25 11.97 -21.92
N SER A 62 -6.50 11.60 -23.18
CA SER A 62 -7.54 10.63 -23.54
C SER A 62 -7.24 9.22 -23.02
N ASP A 63 -5.99 8.77 -23.04
CA ASP A 63 -5.60 7.47 -22.48
C ASP A 63 -5.72 7.47 -20.95
N LEU A 64 -5.39 8.58 -20.29
CA LEU A 64 -5.62 8.77 -18.86
C LEU A 64 -7.10 8.66 -18.53
N SER A 65 -7.94 9.40 -19.28
CA SER A 65 -9.39 9.36 -19.14
C SER A 65 -9.93 7.94 -19.31
N ASN A 66 -9.50 7.21 -20.35
CA ASN A 66 -9.92 5.85 -20.60
C ASN A 66 -9.47 4.86 -19.52
N LEU A 67 -8.27 5.05 -18.96
CA LEU A 67 -7.72 4.22 -17.88
C LEU A 67 -8.52 4.38 -16.59
N ILE A 68 -8.91 5.62 -16.24
CA ILE A 68 -9.63 5.90 -14.99
C ILE A 68 -11.16 5.82 -15.15
N ALA A 69 -11.69 5.89 -16.38
CA ALA A 69 -13.13 5.94 -16.66
C ALA A 69 -13.92 4.80 -16.00
N PRO A 70 -13.51 3.52 -16.01
CA PRO A 70 -14.26 2.46 -15.35
C PRO A 70 -14.44 2.69 -13.84
N THR A 71 -13.39 3.19 -13.17
CA THR A 71 -13.41 3.52 -11.73
C THR A 71 -14.22 4.78 -11.47
N MET A 72 -14.01 5.82 -12.28
CA MET A 72 -14.75 7.08 -12.18
C MET A 72 -16.25 6.89 -12.41
N ASN A 73 -16.64 6.09 -13.40
CA ASN A 73 -18.04 5.78 -13.69
C ASN A 73 -18.69 5.05 -12.51
N LYS A 74 -18.02 4.02 -11.96
CA LYS A 74 -18.52 3.31 -10.77
C LYS A 74 -18.62 4.22 -9.54
N MET A 75 -17.66 5.14 -9.36
CA MET A 75 -17.71 6.13 -8.30
C MET A 75 -18.93 7.05 -8.46
N MET A 76 -19.11 7.63 -9.66
CA MET A 76 -20.25 8.52 -9.95
C MET A 76 -21.60 7.82 -9.83
N GLU A 77 -21.70 6.56 -10.28
CA GLU A 77 -22.89 5.73 -10.09
C GLU A 77 -23.17 5.50 -8.60
N SER A 78 -22.15 5.16 -7.82
CA SER A 78 -22.27 5.01 -6.36
C SER A 78 -22.75 6.30 -5.69
N PHE A 79 -22.21 7.46 -6.10
CA PHE A 79 -22.65 8.77 -5.61
C PHE A 79 -24.10 9.08 -5.98
N LYS A 80 -24.50 8.76 -7.21
CA LYS A 80 -25.87 8.94 -7.68
C LYS A 80 -26.85 8.07 -6.90
N ASN A 81 -26.52 6.80 -6.66
CA ASN A 81 -27.33 5.89 -5.87
C ASN A 81 -27.45 6.39 -4.43
N PHE A 82 -26.32 6.76 -3.82
CA PHE A 82 -26.32 7.35 -2.48
C PHE A 82 -27.16 8.63 -2.39
N SER A 83 -27.03 9.55 -3.35
CA SER A 83 -27.86 10.76 -3.41
C SER A 83 -29.35 10.44 -3.53
N THR A 84 -29.69 9.37 -4.25
CA THR A 84 -31.08 8.93 -4.40
C THR A 84 -31.64 8.39 -3.08
N GLU A 85 -30.85 7.61 -2.34
CA GLU A 85 -31.25 7.09 -1.03
C GLU A 85 -31.37 8.20 0.03
N ILE A 86 -30.50 9.23 -0.02
CA ILE A 86 -30.64 10.45 0.81
C ILE A 86 -31.96 11.15 0.52
N GLN A 87 -32.31 11.35 -0.75
CA GLN A 87 -33.55 12.04 -1.13
C GLN A 87 -34.80 11.29 -0.66
N GLN A 88 -34.75 9.96 -0.62
CA GLN A 88 -35.83 9.12 -0.08
C GLN A 88 -35.90 9.13 1.45
N ASN A 89 -34.80 9.46 2.13
CA ASN A 89 -34.68 9.46 3.59
C ASN A 89 -34.16 10.81 4.13
N PRO A 90 -34.89 11.93 3.92
CA PRO A 90 -34.40 13.27 4.25
C PRO A 90 -34.11 13.46 5.75
N ASN A 91 -34.83 12.76 6.63
CA ASN A 91 -34.65 12.86 8.08
C ASN A 91 -33.25 12.44 8.51
N VAL A 92 -32.72 11.33 7.99
CA VAL A 92 -31.38 10.83 8.34
C VAL A 92 -30.30 11.85 7.95
N TYR A 93 -30.49 12.52 6.80
CA TYR A 93 -29.62 13.60 6.37
C TYR A 93 -29.70 14.81 7.31
N PHE A 94 -30.90 15.29 7.63
CA PHE A 94 -31.06 16.43 8.53
C PHE A 94 -30.56 16.15 9.95
N ASP A 95 -30.78 14.95 10.49
CA ASP A 95 -30.27 14.54 11.81
C ASP A 95 -28.74 14.51 11.83
N SER A 96 -28.14 13.93 10.78
CA SER A 96 -26.68 13.92 10.62
C SER A 96 -26.12 15.33 10.46
N LEU A 97 -26.80 16.18 9.68
CA LEU A 97 -26.39 17.57 9.44
C LEU A 97 -26.48 18.39 10.73
N ASN A 98 -27.55 18.25 11.50
CA ASN A 98 -27.73 18.94 12.78
C ASN A 98 -26.63 18.53 13.78
N LYS A 99 -26.28 17.23 13.82
CA LYS A 99 -25.15 16.75 14.63
C LYS A 99 -23.83 17.37 14.19
N TRP A 100 -23.57 17.44 12.88
CA TRP A 100 -22.36 18.08 12.35
C TRP A 100 -22.32 19.57 12.69
N VAL A 101 -23.41 20.32 12.48
CA VAL A 101 -23.51 21.75 12.84
C VAL A 101 -23.25 21.96 14.34
N SER A 102 -23.84 21.12 15.19
CA SER A 102 -23.60 21.15 16.65
C SER A 102 -22.13 20.90 16.99
N GLN A 103 -21.48 19.92 16.35
CA GLN A 103 -20.05 19.64 16.55
C GLN A 103 -19.15 20.78 16.05
N ILE A 104 -19.51 21.43 14.94
CA ILE A 104 -18.80 22.62 14.44
C ILE A 104 -18.95 23.80 15.41
N ALA A 105 -20.14 24.03 15.97
CA ALA A 105 -20.32 25.04 17.01
C ALA A 105 -19.44 24.72 18.23
N ASN A 106 -19.45 23.48 18.71
CA ASN A 106 -18.59 23.02 19.82
C ASN A 106 -17.10 23.19 19.50
N LEU A 107 -16.67 22.96 18.25
CA LEU A 107 -15.29 23.16 17.82
C LEU A 107 -14.87 24.62 17.97
N ASN A 108 -15.76 25.55 17.61
CA ASN A 108 -15.50 26.97 17.78
C ASN A 108 -15.39 27.36 19.27
N PHE A 109 -16.30 26.87 20.12
CA PHE A 109 -16.21 27.09 21.58
C PHE A 109 -14.92 26.51 22.17
N TYR A 110 -14.57 25.29 21.76
CA TYR A 110 -13.33 24.63 22.14
C TYR A 110 -12.11 25.47 21.76
N PHE A 111 -12.07 25.97 20.51
CA PHE A 111 -10.99 26.81 20.01
C PHE A 111 -10.87 28.13 20.78
N VAL A 112 -11.97 28.86 20.98
CA VAL A 112 -11.98 30.13 21.73
C VAL A 112 -11.50 29.91 23.17
N THR A 113 -11.94 28.83 23.81
CA THR A 113 -11.54 28.48 25.17
C THR A 113 -10.04 28.22 25.25
N ARG A 114 -9.51 27.40 24.33
CA ARG A 114 -8.07 27.08 24.24
C ARG A 114 -7.22 28.30 23.90
N ALA A 115 -7.69 29.17 22.99
CA ALA A 115 -7.03 30.41 22.61
C ALA A 115 -6.96 31.42 23.76
N SER A 116 -7.95 31.40 24.66
CA SER A 116 -7.98 32.24 25.88
C SER A 116 -7.15 31.67 27.04
N GLY A 117 -6.38 30.59 26.81
CA GLY A 117 -5.60 29.91 27.84
C GLY A 117 -6.41 28.97 28.74
N GLY A 118 -7.69 28.76 28.45
CA GLY A 118 -8.55 27.82 29.16
C GLY A 118 -8.30 26.36 28.78
N MET A 119 -8.62 25.44 29.69
CA MET A 119 -8.61 24.01 29.41
C MET A 119 -9.97 23.57 28.84
N ALA A 120 -9.95 22.85 27.72
CA ALA A 120 -11.14 22.26 27.12
C ALA A 120 -10.79 20.89 26.53
N ASN A 121 -11.74 19.96 26.57
CA ASN A 121 -11.59 18.66 25.93
C ASN A 121 -11.88 18.79 24.42
N PRO A 122 -11.13 18.07 23.56
CA PRO A 122 -11.43 18.03 22.13
C PRO A 122 -12.85 17.55 21.84
N VAL A 123 -13.46 18.06 20.78
CA VAL A 123 -14.83 17.70 20.38
C VAL A 123 -14.90 16.24 19.90
N ILE A 124 -13.85 15.78 19.23
CA ILE A 124 -13.68 14.40 18.79
C ILE A 124 -12.22 13.96 19.01
N PHE A 125 -12.04 12.70 19.38
CA PHE A 125 -10.71 12.10 19.53
C PHE A 125 -10.33 11.33 18.27
N GLU A 126 -9.05 11.40 17.89
CA GLU A 126 -8.51 10.52 16.88
C GLU A 126 -8.59 9.04 17.30
N GLU A 127 -8.73 8.13 16.32
CA GLU A 127 -8.55 6.71 16.60
C GLU A 127 -7.12 6.44 17.04
N LYS A 128 -6.93 5.61 18.09
CA LYS A 128 -5.59 5.28 18.61
C LYS A 128 -4.65 4.68 17.55
N SER A 129 -5.21 4.08 16.50
CA SER A 129 -4.49 3.51 15.36
C SER A 129 -4.08 4.53 14.28
N ASP A 130 -4.64 5.74 14.28
CA ASP A 130 -4.39 6.74 13.24
C ASP A 130 -3.07 7.48 13.46
N ARG A 131 -2.01 6.97 12.85
CA ARG A 131 -0.65 7.53 12.97
C ARG A 131 -0.48 8.89 12.29
N ARG A 132 -1.41 9.34 11.44
CA ARG A 132 -1.31 10.60 10.71
C ARG A 132 -1.27 11.82 11.63
N PHE A 133 -1.85 11.70 12.82
CA PHE A 133 -1.94 12.76 13.83
C PHE A 133 -1.04 12.49 15.05
N SER A 134 0.04 11.73 14.86
CA SER A 134 0.93 11.31 15.95
C SER A 134 1.88 12.42 16.44
N ASN A 135 2.18 13.42 15.60
CA ASN A 135 2.99 14.57 16.01
C ASN A 135 2.25 15.43 17.05
N GLU A 136 2.93 15.85 18.12
CA GLU A 136 2.35 16.65 19.20
C GLU A 136 1.78 18.00 18.74
N GLU A 137 2.31 18.60 17.65
CA GLU A 137 1.79 19.84 17.07
C GLU A 137 0.31 19.72 16.65
N TRP A 138 -0.16 18.52 16.33
CA TRP A 138 -1.58 18.27 16.07
C TRP A 138 -2.48 18.47 17.30
N LYS A 139 -1.93 18.63 18.50
CA LYS A 139 -2.66 18.80 19.78
C LYS A 139 -2.30 20.11 20.50
N THR A 140 -1.03 20.51 20.41
CA THR A 140 -0.50 21.70 21.11
C THR A 140 -0.78 22.98 20.34
N ASN A 141 -0.68 22.94 19.01
CA ASN A 141 -0.86 24.11 18.14
C ASN A 141 -2.33 24.28 17.75
N LEU A 142 -2.88 25.47 18.04
CA LEU A 142 -4.30 25.75 17.85
C LEU A 142 -4.75 25.65 16.38
N PHE A 143 -3.90 26.02 15.43
CA PHE A 143 -4.21 25.96 14.00
C PHE A 143 -4.33 24.51 13.52
N PHE A 144 -3.31 23.69 13.81
CA PHE A 144 -3.28 22.28 13.38
C PHE A 144 -4.34 21.45 14.10
N ASP A 145 -4.57 21.70 15.39
CA ASP A 145 -5.61 21.03 16.15
C ASP A 145 -7.02 21.38 15.62
N PHE A 146 -7.29 22.65 15.29
CA PHE A 146 -8.57 23.05 14.68
C PHE A 146 -8.82 22.33 13.35
N ILE A 147 -7.84 22.35 12.44
CA ILE A 147 -7.99 21.71 11.11
C ILE A 147 -8.17 20.19 11.26
N LYS A 148 -7.43 19.55 12.17
CA LYS A 148 -7.60 18.13 12.50
C LYS A 148 -9.00 17.85 13.04
N GLN A 149 -9.48 18.63 14.01
CA GLN A 149 -10.83 18.45 14.58
C GLN A 149 -11.91 18.64 13.50
N PHE A 150 -11.80 19.68 12.68
CA PHE A 150 -12.72 19.92 11.56
C PHE A 150 -12.76 18.73 10.59
N TYR A 151 -11.59 18.19 10.24
CA TYR A 151 -11.46 17.00 9.42
C TYR A 151 -12.14 15.78 10.06
N LEU A 152 -11.85 15.49 11.34
CA LEU A 152 -12.40 14.32 12.05
C LEU A 152 -13.92 14.42 12.19
N ILE A 153 -14.45 15.60 12.52
CA ILE A 153 -15.90 15.87 12.60
C ILE A 153 -16.56 15.62 11.24
N SER A 154 -15.97 16.15 10.16
CA SER A 154 -16.52 16.01 8.81
C SER A 154 -16.44 14.57 8.28
N ALA A 155 -15.34 13.87 8.54
CA ALA A 155 -15.19 12.46 8.20
C ALA A 155 -16.18 11.59 8.98
N ASN A 156 -16.38 11.86 10.27
CA ASN A 156 -17.36 11.16 11.10
C ASN A 156 -18.81 11.43 10.63
N PHE A 157 -19.13 12.66 10.25
CA PHE A 157 -20.42 13.00 9.65
C PHE A 157 -20.72 12.15 8.42
N MET A 158 -19.79 12.09 7.47
CA MET A 158 -19.98 11.30 6.24
C MET A 158 -20.11 9.80 6.53
N ASN A 159 -19.32 9.26 7.47
CA ASN A 159 -19.42 7.86 7.88
C ASN A 159 -20.77 7.55 8.52
N ASN A 160 -21.21 8.37 9.49
CA ASN A 160 -22.50 8.22 10.15
C ASN A 160 -23.66 8.30 9.14
N LEU A 161 -23.57 9.18 8.14
CA LEU A 161 -24.61 9.34 7.13
C LEU A 161 -24.77 8.06 6.31
N ILE A 162 -23.67 7.44 5.87
CA ILE A 162 -23.73 6.16 5.13
C ILE A 162 -24.18 5.00 6.04
N GLU A 163 -23.77 4.98 7.30
CA GLU A 163 -24.14 3.92 8.24
C GLU A 163 -25.65 3.90 8.53
N ASN A 164 -26.26 5.07 8.69
CA ASN A 164 -27.68 5.20 9.04
C ASN A 164 -28.64 5.22 7.85
N ILE A 165 -28.13 5.39 6.62
CA ILE A 165 -28.95 5.25 5.42
C ILE A 165 -29.14 3.76 5.09
N GLU A 166 -30.41 3.40 4.87
CA GLU A 166 -30.79 2.12 4.30
C GLU A 166 -30.63 2.17 2.78
N PHE A 167 -29.82 1.26 2.24
CA PHE A 167 -29.67 1.07 0.81
C PHE A 167 -30.53 -0.10 0.38
N LYS A 168 -31.25 0.01 -0.73
CA LYS A 168 -32.03 -1.10 -1.30
C LYS A 168 -31.17 -2.33 -1.60
N ASN A 169 -29.91 -2.10 -1.97
CA ASN A 169 -28.93 -3.15 -2.24
C ASN A 169 -27.74 -3.02 -1.26
N PRO A 170 -27.46 -4.03 -0.42
CA PRO A 170 -26.32 -4.02 0.50
C PRO A 170 -24.96 -3.86 -0.20
N LYS A 171 -24.85 -4.27 -1.47
CA LYS A 171 -23.62 -4.11 -2.26
C LYS A 171 -23.30 -2.64 -2.53
N ASP A 172 -24.32 -1.82 -2.79
CA ASP A 172 -24.13 -0.40 -3.11
C ASP A 172 -23.65 0.38 -1.88
N LYS A 173 -24.16 0.02 -0.69
CA LYS A 173 -23.65 0.54 0.59
C LYS A 173 -22.16 0.28 0.76
N ARG A 174 -21.69 -0.97 0.51
CA ARG A 174 -20.28 -1.34 0.64
C ARG A 174 -19.38 -0.60 -0.36
N ILE A 175 -19.84 -0.43 -1.60
CA ILE A 175 -19.10 0.31 -2.64
C ILE A 175 -18.98 1.78 -2.25
N MET A 176 -20.07 2.39 -1.77
CA MET A 176 -20.05 3.77 -1.31
C MET A 176 -19.15 3.97 -0.09
N GLN A 177 -19.19 3.05 0.89
CA GLN A 177 -18.27 3.05 2.03
C GLN A 177 -16.81 2.99 1.60
N PHE A 178 -16.49 2.16 0.61
CA PHE A 178 -15.14 2.07 0.05
C PHE A 178 -14.70 3.43 -0.53
N TYR A 179 -15.48 4.03 -1.43
CA TYR A 179 -15.12 5.31 -2.04
C TYR A 179 -15.09 6.46 -1.04
N LEU A 180 -15.99 6.49 -0.06
CA LEU A 180 -15.95 7.50 0.99
C LEU A 180 -14.67 7.40 1.80
N LYS A 181 -14.25 6.18 2.18
CA LYS A 181 -12.98 5.97 2.89
C LYS A 181 -11.79 6.52 2.09
N GLN A 182 -11.78 6.33 0.76
CA GLN A 182 -10.73 6.87 -0.11
C GLN A 182 -10.75 8.40 -0.15
N LEU A 183 -11.93 9.03 -0.25
CA LEU A 183 -12.07 10.49 -0.24
C LEU A 183 -11.68 11.11 1.10
N ASN A 184 -12.19 10.55 2.20
CA ASN A 184 -11.83 10.98 3.55
C ASN A 184 -10.32 10.82 3.77
N SER A 185 -9.69 9.78 3.23
CA SER A 185 -8.24 9.61 3.33
C SER A 185 -7.49 10.66 2.50
N ALA A 186 -7.95 10.94 1.27
CA ALA A 186 -7.35 11.91 0.35
C ALA A 186 -7.44 13.36 0.85
N LEU A 187 -8.56 13.72 1.49
CA LEU A 187 -8.80 15.05 2.04
C LEU A 187 -8.19 15.27 3.43
N SER A 188 -7.43 14.30 3.96
CA SER A 188 -6.75 14.46 5.24
C SER A 188 -5.79 15.65 5.20
N PRO A 189 -5.77 16.53 6.22
CA PRO A 189 -4.85 17.66 6.27
C PRO A 189 -3.38 17.22 6.33
N SER A 190 -3.11 15.99 6.76
CA SER A 190 -1.75 15.42 6.73
C SER A 190 -1.18 15.25 5.31
N ASN A 191 -2.02 15.23 4.28
CA ASN A 191 -1.59 15.04 2.88
C ASN A 191 -1.09 16.32 2.21
N PHE A 192 -1.36 17.50 2.78
CA PHE A 192 -1.04 18.78 2.15
C PHE A 192 0.08 19.48 2.90
N ALA A 193 1.08 19.97 2.16
CA ALA A 193 2.27 20.60 2.73
C ALA A 193 1.94 21.77 3.68
N PHE A 194 0.92 22.57 3.37
CA PHE A 194 0.56 23.76 4.15
C PHE A 194 -0.25 23.46 5.41
N THR A 195 -0.82 22.26 5.54
CA THR A 195 -1.60 21.86 6.72
C THR A 195 -0.92 20.75 7.51
N ASN A 196 0.29 20.35 7.12
CA ASN A 196 1.07 19.32 7.80
C ASN A 196 2.21 19.97 8.63
N PRO A 197 2.18 19.86 9.97
CA PRO A 197 3.18 20.49 10.84
C PRO A 197 4.59 19.96 10.62
N GLU A 198 4.73 18.66 10.35
CA GLU A 198 6.03 18.02 10.12
C GLU A 198 6.67 18.51 8.82
N VAL A 199 5.87 18.64 7.76
CA VAL A 199 6.35 19.15 6.47
C VAL A 199 6.72 20.62 6.59
N LEU A 200 5.90 21.45 7.24
CA LEU A 200 6.21 22.86 7.45
C LEU A 200 7.47 23.04 8.27
N LYS A 201 7.60 22.34 9.40
CA LYS A 201 8.80 22.36 10.25
C LYS A 201 10.05 22.00 9.43
N LYS A 202 10.00 20.89 8.70
CA LYS A 202 11.12 20.45 7.85
C LYS A 202 11.43 21.46 6.73
N THR A 203 10.40 22.12 6.20
CA THR A 203 10.56 23.17 5.17
C THR A 203 11.30 24.37 5.73
N VAL A 204 10.97 24.81 6.95
CA VAL A 204 11.72 25.89 7.63
C VAL A 204 13.14 25.45 7.94
N ASP A 205 13.31 24.29 8.58
CA ASP A 205 14.61 23.77 9.02
C ASP A 205 15.57 23.56 7.83
N GLU A 206 15.05 23.14 6.67
CA GLU A 206 15.83 22.93 5.45
C GLU A 206 15.76 24.10 4.45
N LYS A 207 15.19 25.26 4.82
CA LYS A 207 15.02 26.44 3.95
C LYS A 207 14.40 26.09 2.58
N GLY A 208 13.40 25.21 2.57
CA GLY A 208 12.68 24.78 1.37
C GLY A 208 13.34 23.65 0.56
N ASN A 209 14.54 23.20 0.93
CA ASN A 209 15.26 22.18 0.15
C ASN A 209 14.54 20.80 0.16
N ASN A 210 13.76 20.48 1.19
CA ASN A 210 12.91 19.29 1.23
C ASN A 210 11.89 19.26 0.07
N LEU A 211 11.29 20.41 -0.26
CA LEU A 211 10.32 20.53 -1.35
C LEU A 211 11.02 20.45 -2.71
N ALA A 212 12.18 21.09 -2.86
CA ALA A 212 12.99 21.00 -4.08
C ALA A 212 13.40 19.55 -4.38
N LYS A 213 13.87 18.80 -3.37
CA LYS A 213 14.16 17.37 -3.48
C LYS A 213 12.92 16.54 -3.84
N GLY A 214 11.77 16.85 -3.22
CA GLY A 214 10.50 16.19 -3.53
C GLY A 214 10.06 16.39 -4.98
N TYR A 215 10.20 17.62 -5.50
CA TYR A 215 9.92 17.94 -6.90
C TYR A 215 10.87 17.21 -7.86
N GLU A 216 12.17 17.15 -7.54
CA GLU A 216 13.14 16.40 -8.34
C GLU A 216 12.81 14.90 -8.40
N ASN A 217 12.33 14.32 -7.29
CA ASN A 217 11.84 12.94 -7.28
C ASN A 217 10.58 12.78 -8.15
N TYR A 218 9.60 13.67 -8.02
CA TYR A 218 8.40 13.68 -8.86
C TYR A 218 8.74 13.78 -10.35
N LYS A 219 9.69 14.67 -10.69
CA LYS A 219 10.16 14.86 -12.07
C LYS A 219 10.76 13.57 -12.63
N LYS A 220 11.63 12.89 -11.86
CA LYS A 220 12.22 11.61 -12.28
C LYS A 220 11.16 10.53 -12.53
N ASP A 221 10.14 10.47 -11.69
CA ASP A 221 9.04 9.52 -11.84
C ASP A 221 8.19 9.86 -13.08
N PHE A 222 7.90 11.14 -13.28
CA PHE A 222 7.18 11.64 -14.44
C PHE A 222 7.94 11.41 -15.76
N GLU A 223 9.25 11.64 -15.78
CA GLU A 223 10.10 11.41 -16.96
C GLU A 223 10.18 9.92 -17.34
N LYS A 224 10.17 9.02 -16.35
CA LYS A 224 10.13 7.56 -16.59
C LYS A 224 8.79 7.10 -17.16
N HIS A 225 7.71 7.72 -16.73
CA HIS A 225 6.35 7.35 -17.13
C HIS A 225 5.55 8.59 -17.54
N PRO A 226 5.86 9.21 -18.70
CA PRO A 226 5.19 10.43 -19.13
C PRO A 226 3.67 10.25 -19.15
N ASN A 227 2.97 11.15 -18.48
CA ASN A 227 1.51 11.21 -18.39
C ASN A 227 0.83 10.03 -17.66
N LYS A 228 1.58 9.07 -17.11
CA LYS A 228 1.07 8.05 -16.21
C LYS A 228 1.52 8.46 -14.82
N LEU A 229 0.61 8.87 -13.94
CA LEU A 229 0.89 9.31 -12.55
C LEU A 229 1.42 8.16 -11.67
N PHE A 230 2.42 7.42 -12.14
CA PHE A 230 3.09 6.34 -11.44
C PHE A 230 4.22 6.93 -10.61
N ILE A 231 3.95 7.04 -9.32
CA ILE A 231 4.97 7.37 -8.32
C ILE A 231 5.77 6.11 -8.04
N GLN A 232 7.08 6.21 -8.12
CA GLN A 232 7.96 5.08 -7.90
C GLN A 232 7.95 4.71 -6.40
N GLN A 233 7.38 3.56 -6.08
CA GLN A 233 7.29 3.08 -4.68
C GLN A 233 8.58 2.42 -4.18
N SER A 234 9.45 1.98 -5.10
CA SER A 234 10.73 1.35 -4.79
C SER A 234 11.76 1.69 -5.85
N LYS A 235 13.03 1.80 -5.46
CA LYS A 235 14.11 2.03 -6.42
C LYS A 235 14.28 0.81 -7.34
N ALA A 236 13.87 0.93 -8.61
CA ALA A 236 14.11 -0.11 -9.60
C ALA A 236 15.63 -0.29 -9.79
N GLY A 237 16.12 -1.52 -9.60
CA GLY A 237 17.53 -1.88 -9.83
C GLY A 237 18.47 -1.78 -8.63
N GLU A 238 18.03 -1.30 -7.46
CA GLU A 238 18.82 -1.33 -6.23
C GLU A 238 18.25 -2.38 -5.25
N PHE A 239 18.14 -3.66 -5.64
CA PHE A 239 17.85 -4.71 -4.67
C PHE A 239 19.12 -5.49 -4.38
N GLU A 240 19.89 -4.98 -3.42
CA GLU A 240 21.07 -5.61 -2.85
C GLU A 240 20.65 -6.47 -1.64
N ILE A 241 20.91 -7.77 -1.76
CA ILE A 241 20.77 -8.75 -0.66
C ILE A 241 21.58 -8.25 0.54
N GLY A 242 20.94 -8.13 1.70
CA GLY A 242 21.55 -7.71 2.96
C GLY A 242 21.61 -6.20 3.20
N LYS A 243 21.09 -5.37 2.29
CA LYS A 243 21.10 -3.90 2.41
C LYS A 243 19.71 -3.28 2.29
N ASN A 244 18.99 -3.55 1.21
CA ASN A 244 17.67 -2.97 0.93
C ASN A 244 16.66 -3.99 0.37
N LEU A 245 17.11 -5.21 0.08
CA LEU A 245 16.28 -6.41 0.13
C LEU A 245 16.51 -7.07 1.50
N ALA A 246 15.46 -7.24 2.30
CA ALA A 246 15.53 -7.84 3.63
C ALA A 246 15.86 -9.34 3.56
N THR A 247 17.13 -9.61 3.32
CA THR A 247 17.82 -10.87 3.50
C THR A 247 18.81 -10.59 4.62
N THR A 248 18.27 -10.37 5.83
CA THR A 248 19.09 -10.35 7.04
C THR A 248 19.98 -11.60 6.97
N LYS A 249 21.32 -11.47 7.07
CA LYS A 249 22.20 -12.64 7.26
C LYS A 249 21.51 -13.49 8.33
N GLY A 250 21.07 -14.68 7.96
CA GLY A 250 20.10 -15.38 8.78
C GLY A 250 20.74 -15.65 10.15
N LYS A 251 20.38 -14.89 11.17
CA LYS A 251 20.51 -15.38 12.53
C LYS A 251 19.20 -16.10 12.79
N VAL A 252 19.20 -17.41 12.61
CA VAL A 252 18.12 -18.24 13.15
C VAL A 252 18.21 -18.09 14.66
N ILE A 253 17.40 -17.21 15.25
CA ILE A 253 17.43 -16.98 16.71
C ILE A 253 16.77 -18.18 17.37
N PHE A 254 17.57 -19.17 17.77
CA PHE A 254 17.11 -20.24 18.65
C PHE A 254 16.93 -19.67 20.07
N LYS A 255 15.73 -19.80 20.65
CA LYS A 255 15.48 -19.43 22.04
C LYS A 255 15.72 -20.64 22.94
N SER A 256 16.88 -20.66 23.59
CA SER A 256 17.18 -21.56 24.71
C SER A 256 16.57 -21.00 26.01
N ALA A 257 16.20 -21.87 26.95
CA ALA A 257 15.73 -21.47 28.28
C ALA A 257 16.84 -20.86 29.17
N ALA A 258 18.12 -20.91 28.75
CA ALA A 258 19.26 -20.42 29.51
C ALA A 258 19.67 -18.98 29.14
N LYS A 259 20.04 -18.18 30.15
CA LYS A 259 20.45 -16.75 30.05
C LYS A 259 21.73 -16.47 29.23
N SER A 260 22.50 -17.49 28.88
CA SER A 260 23.65 -17.36 27.97
C SER A 260 23.25 -17.85 26.58
N MET A 261 23.55 -17.06 25.55
CA MET A 261 23.31 -17.41 24.15
C MET A 261 24.11 -18.68 23.78
N PRO A 262 23.50 -19.87 23.71
CA PRO A 262 24.23 -21.09 23.37
C PRO A 262 24.54 -21.09 21.86
N ALA A 263 25.46 -21.96 21.44
CA ALA A 263 25.60 -22.28 20.02
C ALA A 263 24.24 -22.68 19.42
N LEU A 264 23.97 -22.29 18.16
CA LEU A 264 22.77 -22.74 17.45
C LEU A 264 22.73 -24.28 17.47
N PRO A 265 21.56 -24.90 17.75
CA PRO A 265 21.42 -26.33 17.51
C PRO A 265 21.81 -26.65 16.06
N ALA A 266 22.50 -27.77 15.84
CA ALA A 266 23.01 -28.17 14.53
C ALA A 266 21.96 -28.08 13.40
N GLN A 267 20.70 -28.41 13.72
CA GLN A 267 19.57 -28.30 12.80
C GLN A 267 19.29 -26.84 12.35
N MET A 268 19.41 -25.86 13.25
CA MET A 268 19.19 -24.44 12.93
C MET A 268 20.38 -23.85 12.14
N GLN A 269 21.60 -24.34 12.41
CA GLN A 269 22.78 -23.97 11.63
C GLN A 269 22.68 -24.51 10.20
N ALA A 270 22.27 -25.77 10.03
CA ALA A 270 22.00 -26.35 8.73
C ALA A 270 20.87 -25.62 7.99
N ALA A 271 19.81 -25.23 8.70
CA ALA A 271 18.71 -24.45 8.16
C ALA A 271 19.18 -23.08 7.62
N LEU A 272 20.09 -22.41 8.33
CA LEU A 272 20.70 -21.17 7.86
C LEU A 272 21.50 -21.36 6.57
N GLU A 273 22.40 -22.34 6.54
CA GLU A 273 23.24 -22.63 5.37
C GLU A 273 22.38 -22.97 4.14
N GLN A 274 21.30 -23.73 4.36
CA GLN A 274 20.32 -24.03 3.33
C GLN A 274 19.57 -22.78 2.86
N ALA A 275 19.19 -21.87 3.77
CA ALA A 275 18.55 -20.60 3.44
C ALA A 275 19.42 -19.75 2.49
N GLU A 276 20.69 -19.61 2.81
CA GLU A 276 21.64 -18.85 2.00
C GLU A 276 21.86 -19.49 0.63
N ALA A 277 21.96 -20.82 0.57
CA ALA A 277 22.08 -21.55 -0.69
C ALA A 277 20.85 -21.37 -1.58
N LEU A 278 19.64 -21.49 -1.01
CA LEU A 278 18.38 -21.30 -1.72
C LEU A 278 18.20 -19.86 -2.22
N CYS A 279 18.59 -18.86 -1.42
CA CYS A 279 18.54 -17.46 -1.81
C CYS A 279 19.47 -17.18 -3.01
N ARG A 280 20.70 -17.71 -2.98
CA ARG A 280 21.63 -17.62 -4.11
C ARG A 280 21.07 -18.29 -5.36
N ARG A 281 20.52 -19.51 -5.24
CA ARG A 281 19.94 -20.24 -6.37
C ARG A 281 18.75 -19.49 -6.97
N ALA A 282 17.79 -19.06 -6.16
CA ALA A 282 16.61 -18.32 -6.63
C ALA A 282 17.00 -17.04 -7.36
N SER A 283 18.03 -16.33 -6.87
CA SER A 283 18.54 -15.12 -7.51
C SER A 283 19.20 -15.42 -8.86
N SER A 284 20.04 -16.48 -8.94
CA SER A 284 20.68 -16.89 -10.20
C SER A 284 19.67 -17.35 -11.26
N ALA A 285 18.58 -18.00 -10.83
CA ALA A 285 17.57 -18.55 -11.73
C ALA A 285 16.83 -17.47 -12.52
N VAL A 286 16.72 -16.23 -12.00
CA VAL A 286 16.14 -15.10 -12.74
C VAL A 286 16.94 -14.78 -14.00
N ALA A 287 18.27 -14.71 -13.88
CA ALA A 287 19.13 -14.44 -15.03
C ALA A 287 19.13 -15.61 -16.02
N GLU A 288 19.14 -16.85 -15.51
CA GLU A 288 19.05 -18.06 -16.35
C GLU A 288 17.75 -18.13 -17.14
N ASP A 289 16.63 -17.69 -16.55
CA ASP A 289 15.32 -17.69 -17.22
C ASP A 289 15.27 -16.69 -18.38
N VAL A 290 15.81 -15.49 -18.19
CA VAL A 290 15.95 -14.50 -19.26
C VAL A 290 16.77 -15.08 -20.42
N VAL A 291 17.92 -15.68 -20.12
CA VAL A 291 18.78 -16.29 -21.14
C VAL A 291 18.08 -17.44 -21.86
N ALA A 292 17.35 -18.31 -21.14
CA ALA A 292 16.61 -19.40 -21.74
C ALA A 292 15.48 -18.90 -22.65
N PHE A 293 14.75 -17.85 -22.23
CA PHE A 293 13.70 -17.24 -23.04
C PHE A 293 14.26 -16.59 -24.30
N GLU A 294 15.36 -15.84 -24.20
CA GLU A 294 16.04 -15.24 -25.35
C GLU A 294 16.50 -16.31 -26.35
N ALA A 295 16.98 -17.46 -25.88
CA ALA A 295 17.35 -18.60 -26.73
C ALA A 295 16.14 -19.17 -27.49
N VAL A 296 14.97 -19.26 -26.87
CA VAL A 296 13.72 -19.68 -27.55
C VAL A 296 13.36 -18.69 -28.65
N ILE A 297 13.39 -17.38 -28.37
CA ILE A 297 13.10 -16.35 -29.37
C ILE A 297 14.13 -16.37 -30.51
N ALA A 298 15.41 -16.59 -30.21
CA ALA A 298 16.46 -16.71 -31.21
C ALA A 298 16.24 -17.94 -32.11
N ALA A 299 15.86 -19.09 -31.53
CA ALA A 299 15.52 -20.28 -32.29
C ALA A 299 14.32 -20.05 -33.22
N LEU A 300 13.26 -19.39 -32.75
CA LEU A 300 12.09 -19.06 -33.58
C LEU A 300 12.40 -18.16 -34.78
N ARG A 301 13.44 -17.32 -34.68
CA ARG A 301 13.90 -16.42 -35.74
C ARG A 301 14.79 -17.08 -36.79
N GLN A 302 15.25 -18.30 -36.57
CA GLN A 302 16.10 -18.98 -37.56
C GLN A 302 15.34 -19.19 -38.89
N PRO A 303 16.04 -19.15 -40.04
CA PRO A 303 15.45 -19.45 -41.34
C PRO A 303 14.83 -20.85 -41.39
N ALA A 304 13.86 -21.03 -42.28
CA ALA A 304 13.20 -22.32 -42.51
C ALA A 304 12.79 -22.49 -43.98
N ALA A 305 13.61 -21.99 -44.91
CA ALA A 305 13.27 -21.96 -46.34
C ALA A 305 13.43 -23.34 -47.01
N ASN A 306 14.25 -24.22 -46.43
CA ASN A 306 14.45 -25.58 -46.93
C ASN A 306 14.38 -26.62 -45.79
N ALA A 307 14.37 -27.91 -46.15
CA ALA A 307 14.24 -29.01 -45.19
C ALA A 307 15.37 -29.04 -44.15
N SER A 308 16.60 -28.70 -44.56
CA SER A 308 17.75 -28.66 -43.65
C SER A 308 17.63 -27.52 -42.63
N GLU A 309 17.25 -26.33 -43.08
CA GLU A 309 17.00 -25.16 -42.22
C GLU A 309 15.82 -25.40 -41.27
N SER A 310 14.73 -25.99 -41.76
CA SER A 310 13.56 -26.32 -40.92
C SER A 310 13.91 -27.33 -39.83
N ALA A 311 14.71 -28.36 -40.17
CA ALA A 311 15.20 -29.34 -39.20
C ALA A 311 16.13 -28.70 -38.15
N ALA A 312 17.06 -27.84 -38.58
CA ALA A 312 17.96 -27.12 -37.67
C ALA A 312 17.19 -26.19 -36.72
N ARG A 313 16.21 -25.44 -37.23
CA ARG A 313 15.33 -24.58 -36.42
C ARG A 313 14.54 -25.39 -35.40
N SER A 314 13.96 -26.52 -35.82
CA SER A 314 13.19 -27.40 -34.94
C SER A 314 14.06 -27.97 -33.81
N ALA A 315 15.28 -28.42 -34.13
CA ALA A 315 16.24 -28.91 -33.14
C ALA A 315 16.67 -27.81 -32.15
N ALA A 316 16.96 -26.60 -32.64
CA ALA A 316 17.32 -25.46 -31.80
C ALA A 316 16.16 -25.04 -30.88
N LEU A 317 14.93 -25.02 -31.40
CA LEU A 317 13.73 -24.68 -30.63
C LEU A 317 13.45 -25.72 -29.55
N SER A 318 13.58 -27.01 -29.87
CA SER A 318 13.42 -28.10 -28.90
C SER A 318 14.43 -27.97 -27.75
N ALA A 319 15.72 -27.78 -28.08
CA ALA A 319 16.77 -27.63 -27.08
C ALA A 319 16.57 -26.39 -26.18
N ALA A 320 16.20 -25.26 -26.76
CA ALA A 320 15.95 -24.02 -26.02
C ALA A 320 14.71 -24.16 -25.10
N THR A 321 13.64 -24.77 -25.60
CA THR A 321 12.40 -25.02 -24.83
C THR A 321 12.65 -25.97 -23.67
N LEU A 322 13.47 -27.01 -23.89
CA LEU A 322 13.87 -27.94 -22.84
C LEU A 322 14.63 -27.19 -21.75
N ARG A 323 15.62 -26.38 -22.12
CA ARG A 323 16.39 -25.59 -21.15
C ARG A 323 15.48 -24.64 -20.37
N ALA A 324 14.51 -23.99 -21.01
CA ALA A 324 13.54 -23.13 -20.35
C ALA A 324 12.66 -23.92 -19.34
N ALA A 325 12.24 -25.14 -19.69
CA ALA A 325 11.53 -26.02 -18.75
C ALA A 325 12.40 -26.41 -17.53
N GLU A 326 13.67 -26.74 -17.76
CA GLU A 326 14.61 -27.13 -16.69
C GLU A 326 14.90 -25.98 -15.72
N VAL A 327 15.11 -24.75 -16.23
CA VAL A 327 15.30 -23.56 -15.38
C VAL A 327 14.09 -23.36 -14.47
N GLN A 328 12.88 -23.45 -15.01
CA GLN A 328 11.65 -23.29 -14.22
C GLN A 328 11.46 -24.44 -13.22
N LEU A 329 11.88 -25.66 -13.56
CA LEU A 329 11.88 -26.77 -12.61
C LEU A 329 12.87 -26.54 -11.46
N ASP A 330 14.02 -25.92 -11.72
CA ASP A 330 14.95 -25.51 -10.67
C ASP A 330 14.40 -24.40 -9.77
N VAL A 331 13.67 -23.43 -10.33
CA VAL A 331 12.93 -22.42 -9.55
C VAL A 331 11.92 -23.11 -8.63
N ALA A 332 11.17 -24.08 -9.17
CA ALA A 332 10.22 -24.87 -8.39
C ALA A 332 10.93 -25.63 -7.25
N ARG A 333 12.07 -26.27 -7.50
CA ARG A 333 12.86 -26.96 -6.45
C ARG A 333 13.31 -26.00 -5.36
N ALA A 334 13.83 -24.83 -5.74
CA ALA A 334 14.26 -23.82 -4.78
C ALA A 334 13.08 -23.34 -3.92
N ALA A 335 11.93 -23.04 -4.55
CA ALA A 335 10.73 -22.62 -3.86
C ALA A 335 10.21 -23.69 -2.88
N THR A 336 10.14 -24.97 -3.28
CA THR A 336 9.79 -26.08 -2.37
C THR A 336 10.76 -26.16 -1.20
N GLY A 337 12.06 -25.99 -1.43
CA GLY A 337 13.07 -25.94 -0.37
C GLY A 337 12.85 -24.81 0.63
N ILE A 338 12.42 -23.62 0.16
CA ILE A 338 12.11 -22.48 1.04
C ILE A 338 10.88 -22.79 1.91
N VAL A 339 9.84 -23.44 1.35
CA VAL A 339 8.65 -23.84 2.13
C VAL A 339 9.02 -24.86 3.21
N GLN A 340 9.84 -25.85 2.88
CA GLN A 340 10.34 -26.84 3.86
C GLN A 340 11.19 -26.19 4.96
N LEU A 341 12.03 -25.23 4.59
CA LEU A 341 12.82 -24.46 5.54
C LEU A 341 11.93 -23.62 6.47
N ALA A 342 10.88 -23.01 5.93
CA ALA A 342 9.90 -22.26 6.71
C ALA A 342 9.20 -23.16 7.74
N GLN A 343 8.90 -24.41 7.41
CA GLN A 343 8.36 -25.39 8.35
C GLN A 343 9.32 -25.62 9.53
N ILE A 344 10.62 -25.81 9.26
CA ILE A 344 11.66 -26.01 10.28
C ILE A 344 11.73 -24.77 11.19
N CYS A 345 11.75 -23.57 10.61
CA CYS A 345 11.78 -22.31 11.34
C CYS A 345 10.51 -22.10 12.18
N ALA A 346 9.34 -22.40 11.63
CA ALA A 346 8.06 -22.31 12.34
C ALA A 346 7.98 -23.31 13.50
N THR A 347 8.61 -24.48 13.39
CA THR A 347 8.57 -25.52 14.43
C THR A 347 9.58 -25.27 15.54
N HIS A 348 10.82 -24.90 15.18
CA HIS A 348 11.95 -24.88 16.11
C HIS A 348 12.59 -23.50 16.32
N GLY A 349 12.30 -22.54 15.44
CA GLY A 349 12.87 -21.19 15.48
C GLY A 349 12.23 -20.28 16.53
N ASN A 350 12.59 -18.99 16.50
CA ASN A 350 12.01 -17.99 17.39
C ASN A 350 10.48 -17.92 17.22
N ILE A 351 9.74 -18.11 18.29
CA ILE A 351 8.27 -18.01 18.32
C ILE A 351 7.77 -16.65 17.78
N ASN A 352 8.50 -15.56 18.05
CA ASN A 352 8.13 -14.23 17.58
C ASN A 352 8.31 -14.06 16.06
N ALA A 353 9.07 -14.95 15.42
CA ALA A 353 9.29 -14.98 13.97
C ALA A 353 8.48 -16.10 13.28
N ALA A 354 7.64 -16.83 14.02
CA ALA A 354 6.77 -17.86 13.44
C ALA A 354 5.80 -17.27 12.38
N PRO A 355 5.20 -16.07 12.57
CA PRO A 355 4.41 -15.43 11.53
C PRO A 355 5.22 -15.12 10.26
N ASP A 356 6.50 -14.73 10.40
CA ASP A 356 7.38 -14.46 9.27
C ASP A 356 7.71 -15.75 8.49
N ALA A 357 7.87 -16.87 9.19
CA ALA A 357 8.03 -18.18 8.56
C ALA A 357 6.78 -18.59 7.75
N ALA A 358 5.58 -18.35 8.27
CA ALA A 358 4.34 -18.56 7.51
C ALA A 358 4.26 -17.69 6.26
N ALA A 359 4.61 -16.41 6.38
CA ALA A 359 4.64 -15.47 5.26
C ALA A 359 5.64 -15.92 4.18
N ALA A 360 6.84 -16.35 4.58
CA ALA A 360 7.84 -16.88 3.66
C ALA A 360 7.34 -18.14 2.93
N ALA A 361 6.66 -19.06 3.63
CA ALA A 361 6.07 -20.26 3.04
C ALA A 361 5.01 -19.92 1.98
N HIS A 362 4.12 -18.96 2.25
CA HIS A 362 3.10 -18.52 1.28
C HIS A 362 3.71 -17.85 0.04
N LEU A 363 4.70 -16.97 0.23
CA LEU A 363 5.38 -16.31 -0.89
C LEU A 363 6.12 -17.32 -1.76
N ALA A 364 6.83 -18.26 -1.14
CA ALA A 364 7.51 -19.34 -1.86
C ALA A 364 6.53 -20.26 -2.59
N LEU A 365 5.37 -20.58 -1.99
CA LEU A 365 4.33 -21.36 -2.67
C LEU A 365 3.77 -20.62 -3.90
N GLY A 366 3.54 -19.31 -3.81
CA GLY A 366 3.12 -18.51 -4.96
C GLY A 366 4.13 -18.57 -6.11
N GLY A 367 5.43 -18.45 -5.79
CA GLY A 367 6.51 -18.61 -6.76
C GLY A 367 6.59 -20.03 -7.35
N LEU A 368 6.40 -21.06 -6.53
CA LEU A 368 6.33 -22.45 -6.97
C LEU A 368 5.20 -22.67 -7.97
N CYS A 369 3.99 -22.21 -7.68
CA CYS A 369 2.85 -22.39 -8.58
C CYS A 369 3.10 -21.72 -9.94
N ALA A 370 3.67 -20.51 -9.95
CA ALA A 370 4.06 -19.84 -11.18
C ALA A 370 5.10 -20.65 -11.98
N ALA A 371 6.15 -21.13 -11.31
CA ALA A 371 7.19 -21.94 -11.93
C ALA A 371 6.64 -23.25 -12.50
N VAL A 372 5.78 -23.96 -11.76
CA VAL A 372 5.13 -25.20 -12.21
C VAL A 372 4.27 -24.97 -13.46
N LEU A 373 3.53 -23.86 -13.53
CA LEU A 373 2.78 -23.48 -14.73
C LEU A 373 3.71 -23.25 -15.93
N ASN A 374 4.84 -22.57 -15.72
CA ASN A 374 5.83 -22.36 -16.78
C ASN A 374 6.48 -23.69 -17.24
N VAL A 375 6.79 -24.60 -16.32
CA VAL A 375 7.27 -25.96 -16.66
C VAL A 375 6.24 -26.66 -17.54
N ARG A 376 4.96 -26.70 -17.12
CA ARG A 376 3.88 -27.35 -17.87
C ARG A 376 3.71 -26.74 -19.26
N SER A 377 3.78 -25.40 -19.38
CA SER A 377 3.68 -24.69 -20.66
C SER A 377 4.83 -25.06 -21.61
N ASN A 378 6.07 -25.11 -21.13
CA ASN A 378 7.21 -25.52 -21.95
C ASN A 378 7.14 -27.01 -22.31
N CYS A 379 6.74 -27.87 -21.38
CA CYS A 379 6.56 -29.31 -21.63
C CYS A 379 5.54 -29.58 -22.74
N ALA A 380 4.45 -28.80 -22.81
CA ALA A 380 3.45 -28.91 -23.88
C ALA A 380 4.00 -28.56 -25.27
N SER A 381 5.15 -27.88 -25.35
CA SER A 381 5.82 -27.49 -26.59
C SER A 381 7.02 -28.38 -26.94
N LEU A 382 7.34 -29.37 -26.09
CA LEU A 382 8.45 -30.29 -26.33
C LEU A 382 8.02 -31.46 -27.23
N PRO A 383 8.85 -31.85 -28.21
CA PRO A 383 8.56 -33.00 -29.06
C PRO A 383 8.82 -34.36 -28.38
N ASP A 384 9.71 -34.40 -27.37
CA ASP A 384 9.98 -35.61 -26.60
C ASP A 384 8.97 -35.75 -25.46
N GLU A 385 7.97 -36.61 -25.66
CA GLU A 385 6.88 -36.83 -24.70
C GLU A 385 7.36 -37.49 -23.39
N GLU A 386 8.38 -38.35 -23.45
CA GLU A 386 8.91 -39.01 -22.25
C GLU A 386 9.60 -37.98 -21.35
N GLN A 387 10.44 -37.13 -21.94
CA GLN A 387 11.12 -36.06 -21.22
C GLN A 387 10.14 -35.01 -20.69
N ALA A 388 9.16 -34.60 -21.49
CA ALA A 388 8.12 -33.66 -21.08
C ALA A 388 7.29 -34.21 -19.90
N SER A 389 6.91 -35.49 -19.96
CA SER A 389 6.17 -36.17 -18.90
C SER A 389 7.00 -36.27 -17.60
N ALA A 390 8.29 -36.60 -17.72
CA ALA A 390 9.19 -36.67 -16.56
C ALA A 390 9.33 -35.32 -15.83
N LEU A 391 9.48 -34.21 -16.58
CA LEU A 391 9.55 -32.86 -16.04
C LEU A 391 8.24 -32.44 -15.38
N ALA A 392 7.10 -32.67 -16.04
CA ALA A 392 5.78 -32.35 -15.52
C ALA A 392 5.44 -33.14 -14.25
N ALA A 393 5.81 -34.43 -14.20
CA ALA A 393 5.68 -35.27 -13.02
C ALA A 393 6.57 -34.78 -11.86
N ALA A 394 7.81 -34.36 -12.15
CA ALA A 394 8.70 -33.77 -11.16
C ALA A 394 8.13 -32.46 -10.58
N ALA A 395 7.62 -31.57 -11.43
CA ALA A 395 6.96 -30.34 -11.01
C ALA A 395 5.75 -30.60 -10.11
N THR A 396 4.93 -31.59 -10.47
CA THR A 396 3.75 -31.98 -9.69
C THR A 396 4.13 -32.54 -8.31
N ARG A 397 5.18 -33.36 -8.22
CA ARG A 397 5.70 -33.83 -6.92
C ARG A 397 6.18 -32.68 -6.03
N LEU A 398 6.87 -31.69 -6.61
CA LEU A 398 7.33 -30.50 -5.88
C LEU A 398 6.16 -29.68 -5.35
N GLU A 399 5.13 -29.49 -6.17
CA GLU A 399 3.88 -28.83 -5.81
C GLU A 399 3.20 -29.55 -4.63
N THR A 400 3.01 -30.87 -4.71
CA THR A 400 2.41 -31.66 -3.63
C THR A 400 3.22 -31.56 -2.33
N ASN A 401 4.54 -31.70 -2.40
CA ASN A 401 5.42 -31.63 -1.23
C ASN A 401 5.39 -30.25 -0.56
N ALA A 402 5.34 -29.18 -1.35
CA ALA A 402 5.29 -27.82 -0.82
C ALA A 402 3.93 -27.52 -0.15
N HIS A 403 2.82 -27.99 -0.72
CA HIS A 403 1.50 -27.83 -0.08
C HIS A 403 1.45 -28.54 1.27
N ALA A 404 1.99 -29.76 1.37
CA ALA A 404 2.10 -30.49 2.63
C ALA A 404 2.98 -29.75 3.66
N ALA A 405 4.14 -29.23 3.23
CA ALA A 405 5.03 -28.46 4.09
C ALA A 405 4.41 -27.12 4.55
N LEU A 406 3.65 -26.44 3.69
CA LEU A 406 2.90 -25.24 4.07
C LEU A 406 1.87 -25.56 5.15
N GLN A 407 1.08 -26.62 4.97
CA GLN A 407 0.10 -27.03 5.96
C GLN A 407 0.75 -27.33 7.32
N ALA A 408 1.87 -28.06 7.32
CA ALA A 408 2.64 -28.33 8.53
C ALA A 408 3.21 -27.04 9.16
N THR A 409 3.66 -26.08 8.34
CA THR A 409 4.12 -24.76 8.79
C THR A 409 3.00 -24.02 9.53
N LEU A 410 1.81 -23.94 8.95
CA LEU A 410 0.66 -23.26 9.54
C LEU A 410 0.19 -23.91 10.84
N GLN A 411 0.22 -25.24 10.91
CA GLN A 411 -0.05 -25.98 12.16
C GLN A 411 0.99 -25.69 13.24
N ALA A 412 2.27 -25.65 12.89
CA ALA A 412 3.36 -25.30 13.81
C ALA A 412 3.21 -23.86 14.34
N VAL A 413 2.82 -22.91 13.48
CA VAL A 413 2.56 -21.52 13.91
C VAL A 413 1.37 -21.48 14.86
N ALA A 414 0.22 -22.05 14.47
CA ALA A 414 -0.99 -22.01 15.28
C ALA A 414 -0.79 -22.63 16.68
N SER A 415 -0.11 -23.78 16.76
CA SER A 415 0.20 -24.46 18.03
C SER A 415 1.16 -23.68 18.93
N ARG A 416 2.01 -22.83 18.35
CA ARG A 416 3.01 -22.04 19.10
C ARG A 416 2.52 -20.63 19.43
N THR A 417 1.60 -20.04 18.67
CA THR A 417 1.13 -18.66 18.87
C THR A 417 -0.25 -18.53 19.51
N SER A 418 -0.95 -19.63 19.76
CA SER A 418 -2.24 -19.59 20.45
C SER A 418 -2.06 -19.16 21.92
N PRO A 419 -2.90 -18.26 22.44
CA PRO A 419 -2.89 -17.95 23.88
C PRO A 419 -3.33 -19.20 24.66
N VAL A 420 -2.55 -19.57 25.68
CA VAL A 420 -2.95 -20.55 26.71
C VAL A 420 -4.03 -19.95 27.58
#